data_AF-A0A920NBI3-F1
#
_entry.id   AF-A0A920NBI3-F1
#
_cell.length_a   1.000
_cell.length_b   1.000
_cell.length_c   1.000
_cell.angle_alpha   90.00
_cell.angle_beta   90.00
_cell.angle_gamma   90.00
#
_symmetry.space_group_name_H-M   'P 1'
#
loop_
_entity.id
_entity.type
_entity.pdbx_description
1 polymer ?
#
loop_
_entity_poly.entity_id
_entity_poly.type
_entity_poly.pdbx_seq_one_letter_code
_entity_poly.pdbx_strand_id
1 'polypeptide(L)'
;MFGFSLFCLIFLILKKRENSDLVILLDEPGTALHAMAQKDFLRFMDERLAPHCQVIYSTHSPFMVDLKQLSRVRTVQDMDGKGTVVSHDAVENDSETVFPLQMALGYQMAQTLFMAPHCLMVNEASD
;
A
#
# COMPACT_ATOMS: atom_id res chain seq x y z
N MET A 1 1.80 18.52 -5.55
CA MET A 1 2.34 18.98 -4.25
C MET A 1 1.32 19.73 -3.37
N PHE A 2 0.33 20.45 -3.94
CA PHE A 2 -0.68 21.18 -3.14
C PHE A 2 -1.70 20.30 -2.39
N GLY A 3 -2.12 19.16 -2.95
CA GLY A 3 -3.13 18.29 -2.33
C GLY A 3 -2.68 17.63 -1.01
N PHE A 4 -1.45 17.13 -0.96
CA PHE A 4 -0.91 16.45 0.24
C PHE A 4 -0.70 17.41 1.42
N SER A 5 -0.20 18.62 1.15
CA SER A 5 -0.04 19.67 2.17
C SER A 5 -1.40 20.12 2.73
N LEU A 6 -2.40 20.26 1.87
CA LEU A 6 -3.77 20.59 2.27
C LEU A 6 -4.39 19.48 3.12
N PHE A 7 -4.18 18.22 2.75
CA PHE A 7 -4.61 17.06 3.55
C PHE A 7 -3.99 17.08 4.96
N CYS A 8 -2.67 17.25 5.08
CA CYS A 8 -1.99 17.31 6.36
C CYS A 8 -2.52 18.45 7.25
N LEU A 9 -2.82 19.60 6.65
CA LEU A 9 -3.39 20.75 7.35
C LEU A 9 -4.81 20.45 7.86
N ILE A 10 -5.67 19.88 7.02
CA ILE A 10 -7.03 19.47 7.39
C ILE A 10 -6.97 18.41 8.50
N PHE A 11 -6.11 17.41 8.38
CA PHE A 11 -5.90 16.38 9.41
C PHE A 11 -5.49 17.00 10.75
N LEU A 12 -4.52 17.92 10.75
CA LEU A 12 -4.07 18.60 11.97
C LEU A 12 -5.22 19.40 12.62
N ILE A 13 -6.05 20.05 11.80
CA ILE A 13 -7.21 20.82 12.24
C ILE A 13 -8.28 19.90 12.83
N LEU A 14 -8.58 18.77 12.17
CA LEU A 14 -9.56 17.79 12.64
C LEU A 14 -9.11 17.13 13.95
N LYS A 15 -7.85 16.70 14.04
CA LYS A 15 -7.26 16.13 15.26
C LYS A 15 -7.32 17.11 16.44
N LYS A 16 -7.19 18.41 16.18
CA LYS A 16 -7.27 19.45 17.22
C LYS A 16 -8.70 19.68 17.70
N ARG A 17 -9.72 19.32 16.91
CA ARG A 17 -11.12 19.64 17.18
C ARG A 17 -11.91 18.51 17.84
N GLU A 18 -11.53 17.24 17.68
CA GLU A 18 -12.31 16.13 18.25
C GLU A 18 -11.47 15.05 18.95
N ASN A 19 -12.00 14.58 20.09
CA ASN A 19 -11.59 13.36 20.81
C ASN A 19 -12.32 12.11 20.21
N SER A 20 -12.56 12.10 18.90
CA SER A 20 -13.36 11.09 18.20
C SER A 20 -12.48 10.06 17.48
N ASP A 21 -13.03 8.86 17.27
CA ASP A 21 -12.42 7.81 16.45
C ASP A 21 -12.39 8.24 14.98
N LEU A 22 -11.30 8.87 14.57
CA LEU A 22 -11.10 9.36 13.22
C LEU A 22 -10.71 8.20 12.28
N VAL A 23 -11.42 8.10 11.14
CA VAL A 23 -11.06 7.23 10.01
C VAL A 23 -10.74 8.10 8.80
N ILE A 24 -9.60 7.83 8.17
CA ILE A 24 -9.13 8.52 6.97
C ILE A 24 -9.28 7.60 5.77
N LEU A 25 -9.99 8.06 4.74
CA LEU A 25 -10.13 7.39 3.46
C LEU A 25 -9.39 8.19 2.38
N LEU A 26 -8.47 7.56 1.66
CA LEU A 26 -7.69 8.19 0.59
C LEU A 26 -7.85 7.41 -0.72
N ASP A 27 -8.23 8.10 -1.78
CA ASP A 27 -8.30 7.51 -3.12
C ASP A 27 -7.04 7.84 -3.92
N GLU A 28 -6.29 6.79 -4.30
CA GLU A 28 -5.00 6.87 -5.01
C GLU A 28 -4.10 8.07 -4.59
N PRO A 29 -3.73 8.16 -3.30
CA PRO A 29 -3.05 9.34 -2.77
C PRO A 29 -1.63 9.52 -3.33
N GLY A 30 -1.06 8.49 -3.95
CA GLY A 30 0.25 8.51 -4.59
C GLY A 30 0.28 9.04 -6.02
N THR A 31 -0.87 9.33 -6.66
CA THR A 31 -0.95 9.66 -8.10
C THR A 31 0.03 10.76 -8.53
N ALA A 32 0.16 11.80 -7.71
CA ALA A 32 0.99 12.97 -8.02
C ALA A 32 2.45 12.86 -7.55
N LEU A 33 2.86 11.69 -7.07
CA LEU A 33 4.17 11.44 -6.48
C LEU A 33 4.97 10.45 -7.34
N HIS A 34 6.28 10.67 -7.43
CA HIS A 34 7.19 9.68 -7.99
C HIS A 34 7.37 8.49 -7.04
N ALA A 35 7.87 7.37 -7.54
CA ALA A 35 8.01 6.10 -6.81
C ALA A 35 8.67 6.22 -5.42
N MET A 36 9.76 6.99 -5.29
CA MET A 36 10.42 7.20 -3.99
C MET A 36 9.54 7.99 -3.01
N ALA A 37 8.88 9.04 -3.50
CA ALA A 37 7.97 9.84 -2.70
C ALA A 37 6.71 9.06 -2.28
N GLN A 38 6.26 8.11 -3.10
CA GLN A 38 5.18 7.18 -2.73
C GLN A 38 5.59 6.27 -1.56
N LYS A 39 6.82 5.73 -1.57
CA LYS A 39 7.36 4.95 -0.43
C LYS A 39 7.50 5.78 0.83
N ASP A 40 7.99 7.01 0.70
CA ASP A 40 8.09 7.94 1.84
C ASP A 40 6.72 8.30 2.39
N PHE A 41 5.73 8.46 1.52
CA PHE A 41 4.36 8.72 1.93
C PHE A 41 3.71 7.53 2.64
N LEU A 42 3.92 6.30 2.14
CA LEU A 42 3.50 5.07 2.83
C LEU A 42 4.09 4.99 4.25
N ARG A 43 5.40 5.24 4.38
CA ARG A 43 6.07 5.30 5.69
C ARG A 43 5.48 6.39 6.59
N PHE A 44 5.19 7.57 6.05
CA PHE A 44 4.53 8.63 6.82
C PHE A 44 3.16 8.21 7.33
N MET A 45 2.34 7.54 6.52
CA MET A 45 1.04 7.02 6.95
C MET A 45 1.19 6.04 8.12
N ASP A 46 2.13 5.11 8.02
CA ASP A 46 2.37 4.10 9.05
C ASP A 46 2.92 4.67 10.36
N GLU A 47 3.84 5.64 10.28
CA GLU A 47 4.54 6.17 11.45
C GLU A 47 3.81 7.37 12.11
N ARG A 48 3.02 8.13 11.35
CA ARG A 48 2.43 9.40 11.81
C ARG A 48 0.92 9.41 11.88
N LEU A 49 0.23 8.68 10.99
CA LEU A 49 -1.23 8.67 10.95
C LEU A 49 -1.81 7.45 11.67
N ALA A 50 -1.36 6.25 11.30
CA ALA A 50 -1.87 4.98 11.84
C ALA A 50 -1.86 4.87 13.38
N PRO A 51 -0.90 5.45 14.14
CA PRO A 51 -0.94 5.42 15.61
C PRO A 51 -2.05 6.27 16.24
N HIS A 52 -2.70 7.13 15.46
CA HIS A 52 -3.67 8.12 15.94
C HIS A 52 -5.06 7.94 15.34
N CYS A 53 -5.17 7.26 14.20
CA CYS A 53 -6.40 7.10 13.45
C CYS A 53 -6.30 5.91 12.49
N GLN A 54 -7.43 5.33 12.11
CA GLN A 54 -7.45 4.30 11.07
C GLN A 54 -7.28 4.95 9.70
N VAL A 55 -6.37 4.43 8.89
CA VAL A 55 -6.14 4.91 7.51
C VAL A 55 -6.46 3.77 6.55
N ILE A 56 -7.34 4.03 5.58
CA ILE A 56 -7.69 3.12 4.50
C ILE A 56 -7.43 3.87 3.19
N TYR A 57 -6.73 3.25 2.26
CA TYR A 57 -6.47 3.85 0.96
C TYR A 57 -6.57 2.82 -0.17
N SER A 58 -6.95 3.29 -1.35
CA SER A 58 -6.85 2.55 -2.61
C SER A 58 -5.53 2.90 -3.31
N THR A 59 -4.97 1.95 -4.04
CA THR A 59 -3.84 2.23 -4.93
C THR A 59 -3.70 1.16 -6.01
N HIS A 60 -3.28 1.57 -7.21
CA HIS A 60 -2.72 0.72 -8.25
C HIS A 60 -1.17 0.74 -8.22
N SER A 61 -0.55 1.64 -7.45
CA SER A 61 0.91 1.76 -7.43
C SER A 61 1.57 0.62 -6.65
N PRO A 62 2.50 -0.13 -7.26
CA PRO A 62 3.27 -1.15 -6.55
C PRO A 62 4.15 -0.57 -5.43
N PHE A 63 4.53 0.71 -5.52
CA PHE A 63 5.37 1.36 -4.51
C PHE A 63 4.59 1.77 -3.24
N MET A 64 3.27 1.66 -3.27
CA MET A 64 2.38 1.89 -2.14
C MET A 64 1.87 0.58 -1.52
N VAL A 65 2.42 -0.57 -1.93
CA VAL A 65 2.15 -1.88 -1.34
C VAL A 65 3.26 -2.24 -0.34
N ASP A 66 2.89 -2.52 0.91
CA ASP A 66 3.85 -2.98 1.92
C ASP A 66 3.94 -4.51 1.97
N LEU A 67 5.03 -5.02 1.40
CA LEU A 67 5.35 -6.45 1.38
C LEU A 67 5.67 -7.02 2.76
N LYS A 68 5.97 -6.20 3.77
CA LYS A 68 6.24 -6.68 5.15
C LYS A 68 4.96 -6.92 5.94
N GLN A 69 3.84 -6.35 5.51
CA GLN A 69 2.56 -6.42 6.22
C GLN A 69 1.43 -6.83 5.26
N LEU A 70 1.62 -7.90 4.50
CA LEU A 70 0.64 -8.38 3.51
C LEU A 70 -0.73 -8.67 4.12
N SER A 71 -0.81 -8.99 5.42
CA SER A 71 -2.07 -9.20 6.13
C SER A 71 -3.01 -7.99 6.15
N ARG A 72 -2.51 -6.78 5.85
CA ARG A 72 -3.31 -5.55 5.72
C ARG A 72 -3.76 -5.26 4.29
N VAL A 73 -3.18 -5.94 3.30
CA VAL A 73 -3.52 -5.73 1.89
C VAL A 73 -4.84 -6.42 1.60
N ARG A 74 -5.72 -5.74 0.87
CA ARG A 74 -6.96 -6.29 0.35
C ARG A 74 -7.00 -6.06 -1.14
N THR A 75 -7.32 -7.10 -1.89
CA THR A 75 -7.58 -7.00 -3.32
C THR A 75 -9.07 -6.76 -3.52
N VAL A 76 -9.39 -5.93 -4.50
CA VAL A 76 -10.77 -5.61 -4.86
C VAL A 76 -10.92 -5.94 -6.34
N GLN A 77 -11.87 -6.81 -6.65
CA GLN A 77 -12.14 -7.27 -8.00
C GLN A 77 -13.63 -7.17 -8.29
N ASP A 78 -14.00 -6.76 -9.50
CA ASP A 78 -15.36 -6.90 -9.99
C ASP A 78 -15.51 -8.28 -10.66
N MET A 79 -16.45 -9.09 -10.16
CA MET A 79 -16.67 -10.45 -10.64
C MET A 79 -18.04 -10.56 -11.30
N ASP A 80 -18.07 -11.06 -12.54
CA ASP A 80 -19.31 -11.27 -13.29
C ASP A 80 -20.33 -12.09 -12.49
N GLY A 81 -21.53 -11.54 -12.35
CA GLY A 81 -22.64 -12.16 -11.62
C GLY A 81 -22.53 -12.13 -10.09
N LYS A 82 -21.40 -11.65 -9.52
CA LYS A 82 -21.21 -11.48 -8.07
C LYS A 82 -20.99 -10.03 -7.64
N GLY A 83 -20.64 -9.15 -8.58
CA GLY A 83 -20.30 -7.75 -8.30
C GLY A 83 -18.93 -7.61 -7.67
N THR A 84 -18.71 -6.51 -6.92
CA THR A 84 -17.44 -6.21 -6.27
C THR A 84 -17.16 -7.16 -5.09
N VAL A 85 -16.07 -7.90 -5.18
CA VAL A 85 -15.57 -8.82 -4.16
C VAL A 85 -14.27 -8.28 -3.56
N VAL A 86 -14.19 -8.29 -2.24
CA VAL A 86 -12.98 -7.91 -1.48
C VAL A 86 -12.35 -9.16 -0.90
N SER A 87 -11.14 -9.47 -1.32
CA SER A 87 -10.42 -10.68 -0.91
C SER A 87 -9.29 -10.34 0.06
N HIS A 88 -9.07 -11.25 1.02
CA HIS A 88 -7.95 -11.19 1.96
C HIS A 88 -6.71 -11.89 1.38
N ASP A 89 -6.92 -12.86 0.49
CA ASP A 89 -5.84 -13.59 -0.16
C ASP A 89 -5.31 -12.79 -1.33
N ALA A 90 -4.08 -12.30 -1.16
CA ALA A 90 -3.40 -11.50 -2.15
C ALA A 90 -2.92 -12.33 -3.38
N VAL A 91 -3.20 -13.65 -3.39
CA VAL A 91 -2.69 -14.62 -4.37
C VAL A 91 -3.83 -15.29 -5.18
N GLU A 92 -5.04 -15.42 -4.64
CA GLU A 92 -6.17 -16.14 -5.29
C GLU A 92 -7.08 -15.27 -6.17
N ASN A 93 -6.60 -14.13 -6.68
CA ASN A 93 -7.41 -13.26 -7.55
C ASN A 93 -6.85 -13.23 -8.98
N ASP A 94 -7.63 -12.64 -9.89
CA ASP A 94 -7.20 -12.49 -11.28
C ASP A 94 -5.85 -11.76 -11.42
N SER A 95 -5.12 -12.13 -12.47
CA SER A 95 -3.77 -11.66 -12.78
C SER A 95 -3.65 -10.13 -12.78
N GLU A 96 -4.67 -9.39 -13.24
CA GLU A 96 -4.67 -7.93 -13.23
C GLU A 96 -4.82 -7.36 -11.81
N THR A 97 -5.60 -8.02 -10.95
CA THR A 97 -5.87 -7.55 -9.58
C THR A 97 -4.65 -7.74 -8.68
N VAL A 98 -3.88 -8.81 -8.89
CA VAL A 98 -2.64 -9.07 -8.13
C VAL A 98 -1.41 -8.38 -8.74
N PHE A 99 -1.54 -7.74 -9.91
CA PHE A 99 -0.42 -7.15 -10.63
C PHE A 99 0.40 -6.14 -9.81
N PRO A 100 -0.20 -5.20 -9.05
CA PRO A 100 0.58 -4.29 -8.21
C PRO A 100 1.44 -5.03 -7.16
N LEU A 101 0.92 -6.13 -6.61
CA LEU A 101 1.66 -6.96 -5.66
C LEU A 101 2.82 -7.69 -6.35
N GLN A 102 2.57 -8.27 -7.52
CA GLN A 102 3.60 -8.94 -8.32
C GLN A 102 4.74 -7.98 -8.70
N MET A 103 4.40 -6.75 -9.11
CA MET A 103 5.36 -5.71 -9.44
C MET A 103 6.17 -5.26 -8.23
N ALA A 104 5.51 -5.08 -7.08
CA ALA A 104 6.20 -4.76 -5.83
C ALA A 104 7.21 -5.85 -5.46
N LEU A 105 6.79 -7.12 -5.51
CA LEU A 105 7.63 -8.27 -5.19
C LEU A 105 8.78 -8.41 -6.18
N GLY A 106 8.50 -8.35 -7.49
CA GLY A 106 9.51 -8.44 -8.54
C GLY A 106 10.55 -7.33 -8.43
N TYR A 107 10.13 -6.10 -8.12
CA TYR A 107 11.04 -5.00 -7.85
C TYR A 107 11.97 -5.29 -6.66
N GLN A 108 11.42 -5.80 -5.54
CA GLN A 108 12.22 -6.15 -4.37
C GLN A 108 13.22 -7.27 -4.68
N MET A 109 12.80 -8.32 -5.37
CA MET A 109 13.68 -9.42 -5.79
C MET A 109 14.81 -8.93 -6.68
N ALA A 110 14.49 -8.12 -7.70
CA ALA A 110 15.50 -7.54 -8.59
C ALA A 110 16.51 -6.68 -7.81
N GLN A 111 16.04 -5.83 -6.88
CA GLN A 111 16.95 -5.05 -6.03
C GLN A 111 17.87 -5.94 -5.20
N THR A 112 17.34 -6.98 -4.56
CA THR A 112 18.14 -7.92 -3.78
C THR A 112 19.19 -8.60 -4.66
N LEU A 113 18.82 -9.04 -5.87
CA LEU A 113 19.73 -9.73 -6.77
C LEU A 113 20.87 -8.86 -7.29
N PHE A 114 20.59 -7.61 -7.64
CA PHE A 114 21.60 -6.72 -8.20
C PHE A 114 22.44 -6.00 -7.16
N MET A 115 21.95 -5.84 -5.92
CA MET A 115 22.63 -5.06 -4.88
C MET A 115 23.24 -5.90 -3.76
N ALA A 116 22.82 -7.15 -3.56
CA ALA A 116 23.38 -7.98 -2.49
C ALA A 116 24.79 -8.51 -2.87
N PRO A 117 25.77 -8.43 -1.97
CA PRO A 117 27.12 -8.95 -2.24
C PRO A 117 27.13 -10.49 -2.41
N HIS A 118 26.20 -11.16 -1.74
CA HIS A 118 25.96 -12.60 -1.85
C HIS A 118 24.46 -12.83 -1.86
N CYS A 119 23.96 -13.58 -2.84
CA CYS A 119 22.56 -13.95 -2.94
C CYS A 119 22.44 -15.46 -3.16
N LEU A 120 21.60 -16.12 -2.35
CA LEU A 120 21.21 -17.51 -2.52
C LEU A 120 19.74 -17.53 -2.94
N MET A 121 19.48 -18.06 -4.12
CA MET A 121 18.12 -18.31 -4.59
C MET A 121 17.71 -19.73 -4.23
N VAL A 122 16.58 -19.86 -3.57
CA VAL A 122 15.90 -21.13 -3.28
C VAL A 122 14.53 -21.09 -3.95
N ASN A 123 14.08 -22.21 -4.50
CA ASN A 123 12.79 -22.25 -5.21
C ASN A 123 11.63 -22.39 -4.23
N GLU A 124 11.86 -23.13 -3.13
CA GLU A 124 10.84 -23.43 -2.15
C GLU A 124 11.36 -23.29 -0.73
N ALA A 125 10.46 -23.11 0.23
CA ALA A 125 10.80 -23.00 1.66
C ALA A 125 11.45 -24.27 2.24
N SER A 126 11.48 -25.36 1.47
CA SER A 126 12.04 -26.67 1.86
C SER A 126 13.42 -26.95 1.24
N ASP A 127 13.96 -26.05 0.42
CA ASP A 127 15.31 -26.14 -0.15
C ASP A 127 16.40 -25.58 0.80
#